data_AF-D6PDT8-F1
#
_entry.id   AF-D6PDT8-F1
#
_cell.length_a   1.000
_cell.length_b   1.000
_cell.length_c   1.000
_cell.angle_alpha   90.00
_cell.angle_beta   90.00
_cell.angle_gamma   90.00
#
_symmetry.space_group_name_H-M   'P 1'
#
loop_
_entity.id
_entity.type
_entity.pdbx_description
1 polymer ?
#
loop_
_entity_poly.entity_id
_entity_poly.type
_entity_poly.pdbx_seq_one_letter_code
_entity_poly.pdbx_strand_id
1 'polypeptide(L)'
;MDLNGTKELISEIKRGNMVLLMDDEDRENEGDLILAGEKVNAEKINFMAKHARGLICLAMSQSKCEALSLNQMVNDNKSGHGTGFTVSIEAASGITTGISAADRARTIAVASKQSKATDIVSPGHVFPVRAVPGGVLSRTGHTEGSTDLCRLAGLTESAVICEVMNEDGTMARKKPY
;
A
#
# COMPACT_ATOMS: atom_id res chain seq x y z
N MET A 1 -14.40 -21.56 1.65
CA MET A 1 -14.78 -20.33 0.92
C MET A 1 -13.83 -20.27 -0.26
N ASP A 2 -14.34 -20.27 -1.49
CA ASP A 2 -13.49 -20.28 -2.68
C ASP A 2 -12.85 -18.90 -2.85
N LEU A 3 -11.57 -18.87 -3.24
CA LEU A 3 -10.86 -17.63 -3.52
C LEU A 3 -11.29 -17.06 -4.86
N ASN A 4 -11.50 -15.75 -4.92
CA ASN A 4 -11.75 -15.05 -6.17
C ASN A 4 -10.53 -15.16 -7.11
N GLY A 5 -10.78 -15.25 -8.41
CA GLY A 5 -9.71 -15.33 -9.40
C GLY A 5 -9.03 -13.98 -9.62
N THR A 6 -7.76 -13.99 -10.03
CA THR A 6 -6.97 -12.77 -10.27
C THR A 6 -7.64 -11.77 -11.22
N LYS A 7 -8.33 -12.25 -12.27
CA LYS A 7 -9.05 -11.38 -13.22
C LYS A 7 -10.17 -10.58 -12.56
N GLU A 8 -10.83 -11.15 -11.56
CA GLU A 8 -11.87 -10.47 -10.79
C GLU A 8 -11.24 -9.39 -9.91
N LEU A 9 -10.17 -9.72 -9.19
CA LEU A 9 -9.45 -8.75 -8.36
C LEU A 9 -8.95 -7.55 -9.16
N ILE A 10 -8.41 -7.78 -10.36
CA ILE A 10 -7.99 -6.72 -11.28
C ILE A 10 -9.17 -5.82 -11.67
N SER A 11 -10.35 -6.39 -11.91
CA SER A 11 -11.56 -5.63 -12.24
C SER A 11 -12.03 -4.75 -11.08
N GLU A 12 -12.00 -5.30 -9.87
CA GLU A 12 -12.39 -4.59 -8.64
C GLU A 12 -11.43 -3.44 -8.33
N ILE A 13 -10.12 -3.68 -8.44
CA ILE A 13 -9.10 -2.62 -8.33
C ILE A 13 -9.34 -1.52 -9.37
N LYS A 14 -9.63 -1.88 -10.62
CA LYS A 14 -9.94 -0.91 -11.70
C LYS A 14 -11.17 -0.05 -11.37
N ARG A 15 -12.20 -0.64 -10.77
CA ARG A 15 -13.42 0.05 -10.30
C ARG A 15 -13.16 0.92 -9.06
N GLY A 16 -12.03 0.75 -8.39
CA GLY A 16 -11.67 1.46 -7.18
C GLY A 16 -12.24 0.84 -5.90
N ASN A 17 -12.61 -0.44 -5.97
CA ASN A 17 -13.00 -1.22 -4.81
C ASN A 17 -11.75 -1.78 -4.11
N MET A 18 -11.88 -2.03 -2.81
CA MET A 18 -10.82 -2.70 -2.05
C MET A 18 -10.88 -4.21 -2.28
N VAL A 19 -9.73 -4.86 -2.34
CA VAL A 19 -9.62 -6.33 -2.38
C VAL A 19 -8.75 -6.80 -1.23
N LEU A 20 -8.93 -8.03 -0.77
CA LEU A 20 -8.05 -8.67 0.20
C LEU A 20 -7.08 -9.59 -0.54
N LEU A 21 -5.77 -9.41 -0.34
CA LEU A 21 -4.74 -10.30 -0.86
C LEU A 21 -4.06 -11.00 0.30
N MET A 22 -3.98 -12.33 0.23
CA MET A 22 -3.23 -13.13 1.19
C MET A 22 -1.93 -13.57 0.53
N ASP A 23 -0.84 -13.58 1.30
CA ASP A 23 0.40 -14.22 0.88
C ASP A 23 0.43 -15.70 1.31
N ASP A 24 1.56 -16.36 1.03
CA ASP A 24 1.72 -17.79 1.32
C ASP A 24 1.74 -18.06 2.83
N GLU A 25 1.21 -19.23 3.23
CA GLU A 25 1.07 -19.62 4.65
C GLU A 25 2.41 -19.77 5.37
N ASP A 26 3.49 -20.03 4.63
CA ASP A 26 4.87 -20.16 5.11
C ASP A 26 5.68 -18.86 4.99
N ARG A 27 5.06 -17.75 4.55
CA ARG A 27 5.65 -16.41 4.49
C ARG A 27 5.16 -15.57 5.67
N GLU A 28 4.24 -14.62 5.47
CA GLU A 28 3.67 -13.80 6.56
C GLU A 28 2.33 -14.40 7.05
N ASN A 29 1.62 -15.12 6.17
CA ASN A 29 0.28 -15.66 6.39
C ASN A 29 -0.72 -14.55 6.76
N GLU A 30 -0.65 -13.38 6.12
CA GLU A 30 -1.53 -12.24 6.42
C GLU A 30 -2.36 -11.83 5.20
N GLY A 31 -3.54 -11.29 5.50
CA GLY A 31 -4.37 -10.62 4.50
C GLY A 31 -4.18 -9.11 4.57
N ASP A 32 -3.88 -8.50 3.43
CA ASP A 32 -3.84 -7.04 3.29
C ASP A 32 -5.03 -6.55 2.47
N LEU A 33 -5.68 -5.49 2.97
CA LEU A 33 -6.58 -4.71 2.13
C LEU A 33 -5.76 -3.90 1.14
N ILE A 34 -6.08 -4.04 -0.15
CA ILE A 34 -5.45 -3.32 -1.25
C ILE A 34 -6.45 -2.35 -1.87
N LEU A 35 -6.00 -1.12 -2.10
CA LEU A 35 -6.73 -0.08 -2.84
C LEU A 35 -5.79 0.61 -3.82
N ALA A 36 -6.20 0.80 -5.08
CA ALA A 36 -5.41 1.63 -5.99
C ALA A 36 -5.24 3.05 -5.45
N GLY A 37 -4.00 3.55 -5.39
CA GLY A 37 -3.66 4.84 -4.81
C GLY A 37 -4.38 6.02 -5.49
N GLU A 38 -4.62 5.93 -6.81
CA GLU A 38 -5.39 6.93 -7.56
C GLU A 38 -6.90 6.91 -7.29
N LYS A 39 -7.42 5.87 -6.59
CA LYS A 39 -8.82 5.72 -6.20
C LYS A 39 -9.05 5.94 -4.70
N VAL A 40 -8.03 6.43 -4.00
CA VAL A 40 -8.08 6.70 -2.56
C VAL A 40 -9.08 7.81 -2.23
N ASN A 41 -9.75 7.67 -1.09
CA ASN A 41 -10.54 8.73 -0.48
C ASN A 41 -10.50 8.58 1.06
N ALA A 42 -11.00 9.61 1.77
CA ALA A 42 -10.97 9.63 3.23
C ALA A 42 -11.78 8.49 3.86
N GLU A 43 -12.91 8.12 3.25
CA GLU A 43 -13.78 7.04 3.73
C GLU A 43 -13.05 5.69 3.73
N LYS A 44 -12.35 5.35 2.65
CA LYS A 44 -11.59 4.09 2.53
C LYS A 44 -10.40 4.05 3.49
N ILE A 45 -9.70 5.17 3.67
CA ILE A 45 -8.60 5.25 4.66
C ILE A 45 -9.15 5.12 6.09
N ASN A 46 -10.30 5.73 6.38
CA ASN A 46 -10.97 5.56 7.66
C ASN A 46 -11.43 4.11 7.87
N PHE A 47 -11.93 3.46 6.81
CA PHE A 47 -12.28 2.05 6.85
C PHE A 47 -11.07 1.18 7.19
N MET A 48 -9.94 1.35 6.48
CA MET A 48 -8.69 0.64 6.77
C MET A 48 -8.25 0.88 8.22
N ALA A 49 -8.21 2.13 8.68
CA ALA A 49 -7.77 2.45 10.04
C ALA A 49 -8.67 1.86 11.14
N LYS A 50 -9.98 1.74 10.88
CA LYS A 50 -10.96 1.23 11.85
C LYS A 50 -11.09 -0.29 11.82
N HIS A 51 -11.04 -0.89 10.64
CA HIS A 51 -11.42 -2.28 10.42
C HIS A 51 -10.24 -3.20 10.09
N ALA A 52 -9.24 -2.72 9.34
CA ALA A 52 -7.99 -3.48 9.15
C ALA A 52 -7.03 -3.22 10.32
N ARG A 53 -6.94 -1.97 10.79
CA ARG A 53 -6.19 -1.53 11.97
C ARG A 53 -4.67 -1.63 11.84
N GLY A 54 -4.15 -2.29 10.81
CA GLY A 54 -2.73 -2.40 10.49
C GLY A 54 -2.09 -1.07 10.08
N LEU A 55 -0.85 -1.16 9.62
CA LEU A 55 -0.11 -0.01 9.13
C LEU A 55 -0.58 0.32 7.73
N ILE A 56 -1.11 1.53 7.55
CA ILE A 56 -1.52 2.00 6.22
C ILE A 56 -0.28 2.46 5.47
N CYS A 57 0.17 1.63 4.54
CA CYS A 57 1.33 1.87 3.69
C CYS A 57 0.90 2.26 2.26
N LEU A 58 1.84 2.86 1.54
CA LEU A 58 1.69 3.17 0.11
C LEU A 58 2.74 2.38 -0.68
N ALA A 59 2.36 1.20 -1.17
CA ALA A 59 3.18 0.43 -2.09
C ALA A 59 3.32 1.18 -3.41
N MET A 60 4.55 1.37 -3.90
CA MET A 60 4.82 2.07 -5.15
C MET A 60 5.92 1.39 -5.94
N SER A 61 5.84 1.46 -7.27
CA SER A 61 6.94 1.02 -8.11
C SER A 61 8.22 1.84 -7.86
N GLN A 62 9.36 1.27 -8.22
CA GLN A 62 10.65 1.93 -8.11
C GLN A 62 10.67 3.27 -8.85
N SER A 63 10.14 3.33 -10.08
CA SER A 63 10.12 4.56 -10.88
C SER A 63 9.29 5.67 -10.23
N LYS A 64 8.20 5.33 -9.53
CA LYS A 64 7.40 6.29 -8.76
C LYS A 64 8.17 6.84 -7.55
N CYS A 65 8.87 5.96 -6.83
CA CYS A 65 9.72 6.38 -5.72
C CYS A 65 10.84 7.32 -6.21
N GLU A 66 11.48 7.00 -7.33
CA GLU A 66 12.53 7.83 -7.95
C GLU A 66 12.01 9.19 -8.43
N ALA A 67 10.85 9.24 -9.08
CA ALA A 67 10.22 10.49 -9.52
C ALA A 67 9.90 11.45 -8.36
N LEU A 68 9.64 10.91 -7.18
CA LEU A 68 9.39 11.64 -5.94
C LEU A 68 10.63 11.80 -5.06
N SER A 69 11.81 11.35 -5.51
CA SER A 69 13.08 11.40 -4.76
C SER A 69 13.00 10.73 -3.38
N LEU A 70 12.28 9.62 -3.27
CA LEU A 70 12.08 8.91 -2.00
C LEU A 70 13.22 7.94 -1.72
N ASN A 71 14.08 8.32 -0.77
CA ASN A 71 15.16 7.47 -0.29
C ASN A 71 14.64 6.36 0.64
N GLN A 72 15.37 5.24 0.71
CA GLN A 72 15.11 4.21 1.71
C GLN A 72 15.22 4.79 3.13
N MET A 73 14.38 4.31 4.05
CA MET A 73 14.36 4.79 5.43
C MET A 73 15.66 4.48 6.18
N VAL A 74 16.28 3.34 5.86
CA VAL A 74 17.51 2.84 6.48
C VAL A 74 18.50 2.41 5.41
N ASN A 75 19.80 2.57 5.69
CA ASN A 75 20.86 2.18 4.77
C ASN A 75 21.11 0.66 4.76
N ASP A 76 20.94 -0.01 5.91
CA ASP A 76 21.16 -1.45 6.10
C ASP A 76 19.84 -2.08 6.61
N ASN A 77 19.03 -2.60 5.70
CA ASN A 77 17.73 -3.17 6.02
C ASN A 77 17.86 -4.60 6.53
N LYS A 78 17.68 -4.77 7.85
CA LYS A 78 17.73 -6.06 8.55
C LYS A 78 16.35 -6.66 8.85
N SER A 79 15.29 -6.14 8.24
CA SER A 79 13.94 -6.69 8.43
C SER A 79 13.83 -8.10 7.84
N GLY A 80 13.06 -8.98 8.49
CA GLY A 80 12.96 -10.40 8.11
C GLY A 80 12.53 -10.63 6.65
N HIS A 81 11.63 -9.78 6.14
CA HIS A 81 11.12 -9.87 4.77
C HIS A 81 11.70 -8.81 3.81
N GLY A 82 12.70 -8.05 4.25
CA GLY A 82 13.35 -7.01 3.45
C GLY A 82 12.39 -5.91 2.96
N THR A 83 11.36 -5.58 3.74
CA THR A 83 10.32 -4.61 3.33
C THR A 83 10.94 -3.26 3.00
N GLY A 84 10.73 -2.79 1.77
CA GLY A 84 11.44 -1.66 1.17
C GLY A 84 10.95 -0.27 1.59
N PHE A 85 10.77 -0.04 2.89
CA PHE A 85 10.29 1.24 3.43
C PHE A 85 11.16 2.43 2.96
N THR A 86 10.51 3.47 2.46
CA THR A 86 11.15 4.77 2.23
C THR A 86 11.00 5.66 3.45
N VAL A 87 11.62 6.84 3.43
CA VAL A 87 11.25 7.93 4.34
C VAL A 87 9.72 8.15 4.29
N SER A 88 9.11 8.43 5.44
CA SER A 88 7.68 8.71 5.50
C SER A 88 7.37 10.09 4.91
N ILE A 89 6.13 10.27 4.46
CA ILE A 89 5.74 11.41 3.63
C ILE A 89 4.42 12.07 4.06
N GLU A 90 4.27 13.32 3.66
CA GLU A 90 3.06 14.13 3.72
C GLU A 90 2.89 14.95 2.43
N ALA A 91 1.66 15.29 2.07
CA ALA A 91 1.42 16.31 1.05
C ALA A 91 1.96 17.67 1.54
N ALA A 92 2.70 18.37 0.68
CA ALA A 92 3.22 19.70 1.01
C ALA A 92 2.10 20.75 1.24
N SER A 93 0.86 20.48 0.80
CA SER A 93 -0.28 21.37 0.95
C SER A 93 -1.63 20.65 0.96
N GLY A 94 -2.64 21.31 1.52
CA GLY A 94 -4.01 20.80 1.59
C GLY A 94 -4.23 19.78 2.70
N ILE A 95 -3.37 19.80 3.71
CA ILE A 95 -3.46 18.99 4.93
C ILE A 95 -3.24 19.89 6.16
N THR A 96 -3.47 19.35 7.35
CA THR A 96 -3.23 20.04 8.63
C THR A 96 -2.10 19.39 9.41
N THR A 97 -2.37 18.24 10.01
CA THR A 97 -1.44 17.47 10.84
C THR A 97 -0.94 16.21 10.16
N GLY A 98 -1.52 15.85 9.01
CA GLY A 98 -1.10 14.69 8.22
C GLY A 98 -1.76 13.38 8.61
N ILE A 99 -2.18 13.19 9.87
CA ILE A 99 -2.64 11.89 10.38
C ILE A 99 -4.12 11.58 10.12
N SER A 100 -4.94 12.62 9.92
CA SER A 100 -6.38 12.44 9.67
C SER A 100 -6.62 11.53 8.46
N ALA A 101 -7.76 10.83 8.40
CA ALA A 101 -8.07 10.00 7.23
C ALA A 101 -8.10 10.82 5.93
N ALA A 102 -8.57 12.08 6.00
CA ALA A 102 -8.56 13.01 4.88
C ALA A 102 -7.14 13.46 4.51
N ASP A 103 -6.29 13.75 5.49
CA ASP A 103 -4.91 14.21 5.28
C ASP A 103 -4.04 13.09 4.68
N ARG A 104 -4.18 11.86 5.18
CA ARG A 104 -3.52 10.68 4.61
C ARG A 104 -4.03 10.38 3.20
N ALA A 105 -5.34 10.42 2.97
CA ALA A 105 -5.91 10.27 1.63
C ALA A 105 -5.39 11.33 0.65
N ARG A 106 -5.26 12.59 1.10
CA ARG A 106 -4.68 13.68 0.31
C ARG A 106 -3.23 13.39 -0.05
N THR A 107 -2.42 13.02 0.93
CA THR A 107 -1.00 12.64 0.74
C THR A 107 -0.85 11.51 -0.26
N ILE A 108 -1.61 10.43 -0.09
CA ILE A 108 -1.60 9.27 -1.00
C ILE A 108 -2.03 9.70 -2.41
N ALA A 109 -3.09 10.50 -2.54
CA ALA A 109 -3.58 10.95 -3.84
C ALA A 109 -2.56 11.82 -4.58
N VAL A 110 -1.80 12.65 -3.86
CA VAL A 110 -0.70 13.46 -4.43
C VAL A 110 0.43 12.52 -4.89
N ALA A 111 0.95 11.67 -4.02
CA ALA A 111 2.04 10.74 -4.36
C ALA A 111 1.68 9.76 -5.49
N SER A 112 0.40 9.36 -5.58
CA SER A 112 -0.09 8.45 -6.61
C SER A 112 -0.28 9.12 -7.97
N LYS A 113 -0.42 10.44 -8.07
CA LYS A 113 -0.52 11.16 -9.35
C LYS A 113 0.85 11.37 -10.00
N GLN A 114 0.87 11.93 -11.20
CA GLN A 114 2.08 12.50 -11.78
C GLN A 114 2.44 13.77 -11.00
N SER A 115 3.18 13.60 -9.91
CA SER A 115 3.59 14.66 -9.00
C SER A 115 5.09 14.91 -9.07
N LYS A 116 5.48 16.11 -8.64
CA LYS A 116 6.88 16.49 -8.47
C LYS A 116 7.32 16.17 -7.05
N ALA A 117 8.62 15.96 -6.84
CA ALA A 117 9.18 15.75 -5.51
C ALA A 117 8.79 16.87 -4.51
N THR A 118 8.63 18.11 -4.97
CA THR A 118 8.23 19.26 -4.13
C THR A 118 6.77 19.22 -3.68
N ASP A 119 5.93 18.36 -4.26
CA ASP A 119 4.53 18.20 -3.84
C ASP A 119 4.40 17.39 -2.54
N ILE A 120 5.51 16.77 -2.11
CA ILE A 120 5.61 15.88 -0.96
C ILE A 120 6.73 16.38 -0.04
N VAL A 121 6.54 16.24 1.26
CA VAL A 121 7.54 16.53 2.29
C VAL A 121 7.80 15.29 3.15
N SER A 122 8.96 15.26 3.81
CA SER A 122 9.35 14.22 4.76
C SER A 122 9.93 14.85 6.04
N PRO A 123 9.70 14.26 7.22
CA PRO A 123 8.89 13.06 7.48
C PRO A 123 7.37 13.35 7.38
N GLY A 124 6.55 12.31 7.54
CA GLY A 124 5.09 12.42 7.63
C GLY A 124 4.40 11.13 8.08
N HIS A 125 3.09 11.05 7.89
CA HIS A 125 2.22 9.98 8.41
C HIS A 125 1.75 8.94 7.37
N VAL A 126 2.23 9.03 6.13
CA VAL A 126 2.09 7.96 5.13
C VAL A 126 3.45 7.30 4.94
N PHE A 127 3.47 5.97 4.89
CA PHE A 127 4.70 5.17 4.81
C PHE A 127 4.80 4.50 3.44
N PRO A 128 5.55 5.07 2.48
CA PRO A 128 5.72 4.42 1.20
C PRO A 128 6.64 3.21 1.30
N VAL A 129 6.32 2.18 0.53
CA VAL A 129 7.10 0.95 0.43
C VAL A 129 7.42 0.73 -1.04
N ARG A 130 8.71 0.63 -1.36
CA ARG A 130 9.17 0.48 -2.73
C ARG A 130 9.11 -0.99 -3.16
N ALA A 131 8.33 -1.27 -4.19
CA ALA A 131 8.32 -2.56 -4.86
C ALA A 131 9.63 -2.80 -5.62
N VAL A 132 10.08 -4.05 -5.67
CA VAL A 132 11.23 -4.44 -6.48
C VAL A 132 10.86 -4.53 -7.97
N PRO A 133 11.79 -4.22 -8.89
CA PRO A 133 11.60 -4.51 -10.31
C PRO A 133 11.25 -5.97 -10.55
N GLY A 134 10.37 -6.23 -11.53
CA GLY A 134 9.90 -7.58 -11.85
C GLY A 134 8.70 -8.07 -11.04
N GLY A 135 8.25 -7.29 -10.03
CA GLY A 135 7.00 -7.53 -9.33
C GLY A 135 6.97 -8.89 -8.62
N VAL A 136 5.80 -9.54 -8.62
CA VAL A 136 5.60 -10.82 -7.91
C VAL A 136 6.46 -11.97 -8.44
N LEU A 137 6.98 -11.86 -9.66
CA LEU A 137 7.93 -12.83 -10.23
C LEU A 137 9.34 -12.71 -9.62
N SER A 138 9.64 -11.59 -8.96
CA SER A 138 10.93 -11.35 -8.30
C SER A 138 10.82 -11.41 -6.77
N ARG A 139 9.71 -10.93 -6.20
CA ARG A 139 9.41 -11.03 -4.76
C ARG A 139 7.92 -11.22 -4.54
N THR A 140 7.52 -12.30 -3.87
CA THR A 140 6.12 -12.65 -3.59
C THR A 140 5.57 -11.92 -2.36
N GLY A 141 5.73 -10.59 -2.29
CA GLY A 141 5.22 -9.77 -1.19
C GLY A 141 3.95 -9.00 -1.55
N HIS A 142 3.19 -8.55 -0.54
CA HIS A 142 1.99 -7.71 -0.75
C HIS A 142 2.31 -6.41 -1.48
N THR A 143 3.51 -5.83 -1.27
CA THR A 143 3.99 -4.66 -2.00
C THR A 143 3.98 -4.90 -3.51
N GLU A 144 4.65 -5.96 -3.96
CA GLU A 144 4.73 -6.31 -5.38
C GLU A 144 3.35 -6.69 -5.95
N GLY A 145 2.61 -7.56 -5.25
CA GLY A 145 1.27 -7.98 -5.68
C GLY A 145 0.32 -6.81 -5.87
N SER A 146 0.37 -5.84 -4.97
CA SER A 146 -0.49 -4.65 -5.03
C SER A 146 -0.13 -3.71 -6.19
N THR A 147 1.17 -3.49 -6.43
CA THR A 147 1.62 -2.68 -7.58
C THR A 147 1.33 -3.37 -8.91
N ASP A 148 1.49 -4.69 -8.99
CA ASP A 148 1.15 -5.48 -10.17
C ASP A 148 -0.34 -5.51 -10.47
N LEU A 149 -1.20 -5.63 -9.45
CA LEU A 149 -2.65 -5.52 -9.63
C LEU A 149 -3.04 -4.15 -10.21
N CYS A 150 -2.44 -3.06 -9.71
CA CYS A 150 -2.70 -1.73 -10.26
C CYS A 150 -2.21 -1.59 -11.71
N ARG A 151 -1.00 -2.11 -12.01
CA ARG A 151 -0.44 -2.14 -13.37
C ARG A 151 -1.35 -2.89 -14.34
N LEU A 152 -1.79 -4.09 -13.96
CA LEU A 152 -2.67 -4.95 -14.76
C LEU A 152 -4.08 -4.35 -14.93
N ALA A 153 -4.53 -3.54 -13.97
CA ALA A 153 -5.77 -2.78 -14.06
C ALA A 153 -5.67 -1.55 -14.99
N GLY A 154 -4.47 -1.21 -15.46
CA GLY A 154 -4.19 -0.02 -16.28
C GLY A 154 -4.20 1.29 -15.46
N LEU A 155 -3.89 1.19 -14.16
CA LEU A 155 -3.80 2.32 -13.24
C LEU A 155 -2.34 2.63 -12.94
N THR A 156 -2.11 3.72 -12.22
CA THR A 156 -0.76 4.01 -11.70
C THR A 156 -0.29 2.89 -10.77
N GLU A 157 0.98 2.49 -10.88
CA GLU A 157 1.63 1.44 -10.07
C GLU A 157 1.88 1.87 -8.61
N SER A 158 0.80 2.26 -7.94
CA SER A 158 0.75 2.72 -6.57
C SER A 158 -0.53 2.21 -5.91
N ALA A 159 -0.40 1.58 -4.75
CA ALA A 159 -1.50 0.97 -4.01
C ALA A 159 -1.38 1.26 -2.52
N VAL A 160 -2.51 1.58 -1.88
CA VAL A 160 -2.62 1.59 -0.43
C VAL A 160 -2.79 0.16 0.04
N ILE A 161 -1.96 -0.26 0.99
CA ILE A 161 -2.03 -1.57 1.63
C ILE A 161 -2.20 -1.40 3.14
N CYS A 162 -2.89 -2.33 3.78
CA CYS A 162 -3.08 -2.33 5.23
C CYS A 162 -3.39 -3.74 5.71
N GLU A 163 -2.56 -4.26 6.60
CA GLU A 163 -2.70 -5.59 7.19
C GLU A 163 -3.96 -5.65 8.06
N VAL A 164 -4.65 -6.79 8.03
CA VAL A 164 -5.89 -6.98 8.79
C VAL A 164 -5.59 -7.62 10.15
N MET A 165 -5.96 -6.92 11.23
CA MET A 165 -5.92 -7.40 12.60
C MET A 165 -7.32 -7.76 13.13
N ASN A 166 -7.35 -8.77 13.98
CA ASN A 166 -8.47 -9.11 14.84
C ASN A 166 -8.69 -8.03 15.92
N GLU A 167 -9.81 -8.13 16.62
CA GLU A 167 -10.14 -7.12 17.63
C GLU A 167 -9.21 -7.10 18.84
N ASP A 168 -8.61 -8.25 19.15
CA ASP A 168 -7.63 -8.43 20.22
C ASP A 168 -6.20 -8.00 19.83
N GLY A 169 -6.02 -7.49 18.60
CA GLY A 169 -4.72 -7.05 18.08
C GLY A 169 -3.85 -8.17 17.51
N THR A 170 -4.32 -9.42 17.49
CA THR A 170 -3.65 -10.49 16.75
C THR A 170 -3.92 -10.35 15.25
N MET A 171 -3.04 -10.88 14.41
CA MET A 171 -3.23 -10.82 12.96
C MET A 171 -4.38 -11.74 12.52
N ALA A 172 -5.21 -11.27 11.60
CA ALA A 172 -6.27 -12.09 11.02
C ALA A 172 -5.63 -13.15 10.11
N ARG A 173 -5.83 -14.43 10.48
CA ARG A 173 -5.30 -15.58 9.75
C ARG A 173 -6.44 -16.34 9.08
N LYS A 174 -6.14 -16.93 7.92
CA LYS A 174 -6.99 -17.99 7.39
C LYS A 174 -6.87 -19.19 8.33
N LYS A 175 -8.00 -19.70 8.85
CA LYS A 175 -7.97 -20.92 9.66
C LYS A 175 -7.51 -22.09 8.78
N PRO A 176 -6.59 -22.95 9.25
CA PRO A 176 -6.26 -24.18 8.53
C PRO A 176 -7.52 -25.02 8.38
N TYR A 177 -7.71 -25.60 7.19
CA TYR A 177 -8.80 -26.51 6.88
C TYR A 177 -8.66 -27.83 7.62
#